data_AF-A0A924QBM6-F1
#
_entry.id   AF-A0A924QBM6-F1
#
_cell.length_a   1.000
_cell.length_b   1.000
_cell.length_c   1.000
_cell.angle_alpha   90.00
_cell.angle_beta   90.00
_cell.angle_gamma   90.00
#
_symmetry.space_group_name_H-M   'P 1'
#
loop_
_entity.id
_entity.type
_entity.pdbx_description
1 polymer ?
#
loop_
_entity_poly.entity_id
_entity_poly.type
_entity_poly.pdbx_seq_one_letter_code
_entity_poly.pdbx_strand_id
1 'polypeptide(L)' 'MKTKDLTAKSAPELDKELTELYKTHFGLRMQKATQQLTNTSQLGNLRRDIARVKTVLTQKASAK' A
#
# COMPACT_ATOMS: atom_id res chain seq x y z
N MET A 1 2.69 3.68 -6.93
CA MET A 1 2.21 5.05 -6.67
C MET A 1 3.35 6.07 -6.64
N LYS A 2 3.12 7.34 -7.04
CA LYS A 2 4.06 8.45 -6.81
C LYS A 2 3.75 9.10 -5.45
N THR A 3 4.79 9.35 -4.65
CA THR A 3 4.68 9.86 -3.28
C THR A 3 4.04 11.24 -3.18
N LYS A 4 4.17 12.07 -4.23
CA LYS A 4 3.56 13.40 -4.32
C LYS A 4 2.03 13.37 -4.26
N ASP A 5 1.42 12.32 -4.81
CA ASP A 5 -0.05 12.19 -4.83
C ASP A 5 -0.60 11.74 -3.47
N LEU A 6 0.21 11.02 -2.69
CA LEU A 6 -0.16 10.55 -1.34
C LEU A 6 -0.08 11.66 -0.28
N THR A 7 0.81 12.64 -0.45
CA THR A 7 0.90 13.78 0.46
C THR A 7 -0.32 14.71 0.39
N ALA A 8 -0.98 14.79 -0.77
CA ALA A 8 -2.16 15.62 -0.99
C ALA A 8 -3.46 15.06 -0.36
N LYS A 9 -3.53 13.73 -0.14
CA LYS A 9 -4.72 13.05 0.40
C LYS A 9 -4.90 13.24 1.90
N SER A 10 -6.13 13.24 2.39
CA SER A 10 -6.44 13.41 3.81
C SER A 10 -6.07 12.18 4.65
N ALA A 11 -5.81 12.35 5.95
CA ALA A 11 -5.49 11.23 6.87
C ALA A 11 -6.51 10.06 6.81
N PRO A 12 -7.84 10.29 6.88
CA PRO A 12 -8.84 9.23 6.72
C PRO A 12 -8.89 8.59 5.33
N GLU A 13 -8.48 9.30 4.27
CA GLU A 13 -8.41 8.73 2.92
C GLU A 13 -7.21 7.78 2.78
N LEU A 14 -6.08 8.14 3.40
CA LEU A 14 -4.90 7.29 3.45
C LEU A 14 -5.15 5.99 4.20
N ASP A 15 -5.93 6.00 5.28
CA ASP A 15 -6.32 4.78 6.01
C ASP A 15 -7.24 3.87 5.19
N LYS A 16 -8.18 4.45 4.43
CA LYS A 16 -9.04 3.68 3.51
C LYS A 16 -8.20 3.01 2.42
N GLU A 17 -7.31 3.76 1.79
CA GLU A 17 -6.44 3.26 0.72
C GLU A 17 -5.45 2.20 1.24
N LEU A 18 -4.95 2.37 2.46
CA LEU A 18 -4.11 1.38 3.14
C LEU A 18 -4.87 0.06 3.36
N THR A 19 -6.15 0.14 3.71
CA THR A 19 -7.01 -1.05 3.88
C THR A 19 -7.25 -1.77 2.56
N GLU A 20 -7.47 -1.03 1.47
CA GLU A 20 -7.60 -1.59 0.11
C GLU A 20 -6.30 -2.24 -0.38
N LEU A 21 -5.15 -1.59 -0.14
CA LEU A 21 -3.83 -2.13 -0.45
C LEU A 21 -3.53 -3.42 0.33
N TYR A 22 -4.04 -3.57 1.55
CA TYR A 22 -3.91 -4.83 2.28
C TYR A 22 -4.79 -5.96 1.72
N LYS A 23 -6.02 -5.66 1.30
CA LYS A 23 -6.89 -6.66 0.67
C LYS A 23 -6.26 -7.19 -0.62
N THR A 24 -5.74 -6.30 -1.46
CA THR A 24 -5.04 -6.69 -2.70
C THR A 24 -3.76 -7.49 -2.40
N HIS A 25 -3.01 -7.11 -1.36
CA HIS A 25 -1.80 -7.86 -0.95
C HIS A 25 -2.13 -9.26 -0.44
N PHE A 26 -3.22 -9.40 0.31
CA PHE A 26 -3.71 -10.70 0.77
C PHE A 26 -4.10 -11.59 -0.41
N GLY A 27 -4.85 -11.06 -1.38
CA GLY A 27 -5.21 -11.79 -2.61
C GLY A 27 -3.99 -12.27 -3.39
N LEU A 28 -2.98 -11.40 -3.60
CA LEU A 28 -1.73 -11.78 -4.28
C LEU A 28 -0.92 -12.83 -3.49
N ARG A 29 -0.91 -12.78 -2.15
CA ARG A 29 -0.29 -13.81 -1.32
C ARG A 29 -1.02 -15.15 -1.45
N MET A 30 -2.34 -15.13 -1.52
CA MET A 30 -3.16 -16.33 -1.73
C MET A 30 -2.88 -16.95 -3.11
N GLN A 31 -2.87 -16.14 -4.17
CA GLN A 31 -2.51 -16.57 -5.53
C GLN A 31 -1.09 -17.11 -5.62
N LYS A 32 -0.14 -16.55 -4.84
CA LYS A 32 1.21 -17.09 -4.73
C LYS A 32 1.21 -18.48 -4.10
N ALA A 33 0.40 -18.68 -3.05
CA ALA A 33 0.30 -19.97 -2.37
C ALA A 33 -0.33 -21.05 -3.25
N THR A 34 -1.30 -20.70 -4.10
CA THR A 34 -1.91 -21.61 -5.08
C THR A 34 -1.05 -21.82 -6.34
N GLN A 35 0.14 -21.21 -6.40
CA GLN A 35 1.04 -21.24 -7.57
C GLN A 35 0.44 -20.69 -8.87
N GLN A 36 -0.64 -19.91 -8.78
CA GLN A 36 -1.32 -19.29 -9.93
C GLN A 36 -0.82 -17.86 -10.21
N LEU A 37 0.12 -17.36 -9.41
CA LEU A 37 0.63 -16.01 -9.54
C LEU A 37 1.61 -15.89 -10.71
N THR A 38 1.17 -15.25 -11.79
CA THR A 38 1.97 -15.01 -13.00
C THR A 38 2.97 -13.87 -12.85
N ASN A 39 2.69 -12.88 -12.00
CA ASN A 39 3.54 -11.70 -11.83
C ASN A 39 3.95 -11.48 -10.37
N THR A 40 5.11 -12.00 -10.01
CA THR A 40 5.69 -11.89 -8.65
C THR A 40 6.16 -10.48 -8.31
N SER A 41 6.49 -9.66 -9.30
CA SER A 41 6.93 -8.26 -9.13
C SER A 41 5.85 -7.39 -8.49
N GLN A 42 4.57 -7.71 -8.70
CA GLN A 42 3.46 -6.99 -8.08
C GLN A 42 3.49 -7.06 -6.55
N LEU A 43 3.93 -8.19 -5.98
CA LEU A 43 4.05 -8.34 -4.53
C LEU A 43 5.05 -7.34 -3.94
N GLY A 44 6.19 -7.14 -4.61
CA GLY A 44 7.21 -6.18 -4.23
C GLY A 44 6.78 -4.72 -4.42
N ASN A 45 6.04 -4.44 -5.49
CA ASN A 45 5.47 -3.11 -5.73
C ASN A 45 4.44 -2.74 -4.66
N LEU A 46 3.55 -3.66 -4.33
CA LEU A 46 2.50 -3.43 -3.35
C LEU A 46 3.03 -3.27 -1.92
N ARG A 47 4.06 -4.04 -1.53
CA ARG A 47 4.79 -3.82 -0.27
C ARG A 47 5.40 -2.41 -0.19
N ARG A 48 5.98 -1.91 -1.29
CA ARG A 48 6.55 -0.56 -1.35
C ARG A 48 5.46 0.51 -1.29
N ASP A 49 4.31 0.29 -1.91
CA ASP A 49 3.18 1.22 -1.84
C ASP A 49 2.61 1.30 -0.42
N ILE A 50 2.42 0.17 0.27
CA ILE A 50 2.01 0.13 1.69
C ILE A 50 3.01 0.91 2.58
N ALA A 51 4.30 0.69 2.36
CA ALA A 51 5.34 1.40 3.12
C ALA A 51 5.26 2.92 2.91
N ARG A 52 5.08 3.38 1.67
CA ARG A 52 4.93 4.82 1.35
C ARG A 52 3.73 5.44 2.06
N VAL A 53 2.57 4.78 2.05
CA VAL A 53 1.37 5.28 2.74
C VAL A 53 1.61 5.41 4.24
N LYS A 54 2.23 4.39 4.87
CA LYS A 54 2.62 4.46 6.28
C LYS A 54 3.58 5.61 6.57
N THR A 55 4.59 5.81 5.73
CA THR A 55 5.54 6.93 5.90
C THR A 55 4.83 8.28 5.84
N VAL A 56 3.90 8.47 4.91
CA VAL A 56 3.13 9.72 4.80
C VAL A 56 2.23 9.93 6.03
N LEU A 57 1.58 8.88 6.53
CA LEU A 57 0.81 8.94 7.78
C LEU A 57 1.70 9.36 8.97
N THR A 58 2.89 8.77 9.10
CA THR A 58 3.86 9.17 10.14
C THR A 58 4.30 10.62 9.97
N GLN A 59 4.62 11.06 8.74
CA GLN A 59 5.00 12.45 8.47
C GLN A 59 3.89 13.44 8.85
N LYS A 60 2.62 13.12 8.56
CA LYS A 60 1.47 13.96 8.96
C LYS A 60 1.26 13.97 10.47
N ALA A 61 1.54 12.86 11.16
CA ALA A 61 1.44 12.78 12.61
C ALA A 61 2.59 13.51 13.33
N SER A 62 3.81 13.48 12.77
CA SER A 62 5.00 14.12 13.33
C SER A 62 5.15 15.60 12.98
N ALA A 63 4.43 16.09 11.95
CA ALA A 63 4.40 17.51 11.57
C ALA A 63 3.42 18.33 12.44
N LYS A 64 2.92 17.75 13.53
CA LYS A 64 2.14 18.43 14.57
C LYS A 64 3.06 18.94 15.66
#